data_AF-A0A538PPF7-F1
#
_entry.id   AF-A0A538PPF7-F1
#
_cell.length_a   1.000
_cell.length_b   1.000
_cell.length_c   1.000
_cell.angle_alpha   90.00
_cell.angle_beta   90.00
_cell.angle_gamma   90.00
#
_symmetry.space_group_name_H-M   'P 1'
#
loop_
_entity.id
_entity.type
_entity.pdbx_description
1 polymer ?
#
loop_
_entity_poly.entity_id
_entity_poly.type
_entity_poly.pdbx_seq_one_letter_code
_entity_poly.pdbx_strand_id
1 'polypeptide(L)' 'MAKEPKNGNGKSPEPAVIGSGGELHQRSTDTFLTTNQGVPVSDDQNSLRIGPRGPTLLED' A
#
# COMPACT_ATOMS: atom_id res chain seq x y z
N MET A 1 5.45 -33.64 -28.49
CA MET A 1 5.64 -33.26 -27.07
C MET A 1 6.63 -32.12 -26.98
N ALA A 2 6.19 -30.93 -26.62
CA ALA A 2 7.05 -29.89 -26.06
C ALA A 2 6.31 -29.33 -24.84
N LYS A 3 6.88 -29.52 -23.66
CA LYS A 3 6.29 -29.13 -22.38
C LYS A 3 6.62 -27.65 -22.16
N GLU A 4 5.62 -26.78 -22.25
CA GLU A 4 5.75 -25.36 -21.88
C GLU A 4 6.08 -25.23 -20.38
N PRO A 5 7.08 -24.43 -19.99
CA PRO A 5 7.28 -24.09 -18.60
C PRO A 5 6.19 -23.10 -18.16
N LYS A 6 5.35 -23.52 -17.21
CA LYS A 6 4.45 -22.65 -16.46
C LYS A 6 5.30 -21.72 -15.59
N ASN A 7 5.60 -20.52 -16.11
CA ASN A 7 6.29 -19.47 -15.37
C ASN A 7 5.33 -18.87 -14.32
N GLY A 8 5.87 -18.64 -13.13
CA GLY A 8 5.14 -18.40 -11.89
C GLY A 8 4.30 -17.13 -11.87
N ASN A 9 3.37 -17.10 -10.91
CA ASN A 9 2.54 -15.96 -10.54
C ASN A 9 3.37 -14.68 -10.31
N GLY A 10 3.65 -13.94 -11.38
CA GLY A 10 4.04 -12.55 -11.33
C GLY A 10 2.82 -11.73 -11.72
N LYS A 11 2.08 -11.20 -10.72
CA LYS A 11 1.04 -10.20 -10.95
C LYS A 11 1.68 -9.11 -11.81
N SER A 12 1.29 -9.00 -13.07
CA SER A 12 1.81 -7.95 -13.96
C SER A 12 1.56 -6.61 -13.26
N PRO A 13 2.55 -5.69 -13.23
CA PRO A 13 2.31 -4.39 -12.63
C PRO A 13 1.13 -3.76 -13.38
N GLU A 14 0.06 -3.46 -12.64
CA GLU A 14 -1.07 -2.70 -13.19
C GLU A 14 -0.50 -1.46 -13.89
N PRO A 15 -0.93 -1.15 -15.12
CA PRO A 15 -0.37 -0.03 -15.87
C PRO A 15 -0.53 1.24 -15.05
N ALA A 16 0.59 1.94 -14.84
CA ALA A 16 0.61 3.18 -14.07
C ALA A 16 -0.37 4.17 -14.71
N VAL A 17 -1.23 4.76 -13.88
CA VAL A 17 -2.31 5.61 -14.37
C VAL A 17 -1.74 7.01 -14.52
N ILE A 18 -1.82 7.52 -15.74
CA ILE A 18 -1.29 8.82 -16.11
C ILE A 18 -2.42 9.84 -16.00
N GLY A 19 -2.20 10.89 -15.20
CA GLY A 19 -3.13 12.01 -15.04
C GLY A 19 -3.20 12.89 -16.30
N SER A 20 -4.16 13.82 -16.32
CA SER A 20 -4.40 14.68 -17.48
C SER A 20 -3.21 15.57 -17.87
N GLY A 21 -2.26 15.81 -16.96
CA GLY A 21 -1.02 16.56 -17.21
C GLY A 21 0.19 15.67 -17.51
N GLY A 22 0.03 14.35 -17.64
CA GLY A 22 1.13 13.41 -17.88
C GLY A 22 1.81 12.90 -16.61
N GLU A 23 1.31 13.26 -15.42
CA GLU A 23 1.87 12.84 -14.15
C GLU A 23 1.49 11.40 -13.77
N LEU A 24 2.39 10.67 -13.10
CA LEU A 24 2.11 9.32 -12.59
C LEU A 24 1.32 9.41 -11.28
N HIS A 25 0.18 8.73 -11.21
CA HIS A 25 -0.62 8.63 -9.98
C HIS A 25 -0.54 7.21 -9.41
N GLN A 26 -0.14 7.10 -8.14
CA GLN A 26 -0.35 5.89 -7.37
C GLN A 26 -1.79 5.87 -6.88
N ARG A 27 -2.58 4.90 -7.35
CA ARG A 27 -3.98 4.71 -6.93
C ARG A 27 -4.08 3.45 -6.09
N SER A 28 -4.79 3.54 -4.96
CA SER A 28 -5.21 2.35 -4.22
C SER A 28 -6.36 1.66 -4.97
N THR A 29 -6.38 0.33 -4.99
CA THR A 29 -7.53 -0.46 -5.43
C THR A 29 -8.47 -0.82 -4.28
N ASP A 30 -8.05 -0.53 -3.04
CA ASP A 30 -8.75 -0.89 -1.81
C ASP A 30 -9.49 0.32 -1.23
N THR A 31 -10.55 0.06 -0.47
CA THR A 31 -11.36 1.11 0.18
C THR A 31 -10.73 1.64 1.46
N PHE A 32 -9.71 0.95 1.98
CA PHE A 32 -9.03 1.32 3.22
C PHE A 32 -7.91 2.32 2.96
N LEU A 33 -7.69 3.21 3.93
CA LEU A 33 -6.43 3.97 4.00
C LEU A 33 -5.30 2.99 4.31
N THR A 34 -4.19 3.10 3.59
CA THR A 34 -3.04 2.20 3.75
C THR A 34 -1.73 2.96 3.83
N THR A 35 -0.72 2.33 4.43
CA THR A 35 0.67 2.77 4.32
C THR A 35 1.20 2.60 2.89
N ASN A 36 2.40 3.13 2.64
CA ASN A 36 3.08 2.97 1.34
C ASN A 36 3.38 1.50 0.99
N GLN A 37 3.44 0.63 1.99
CA GLN A 37 3.64 -0.81 1.83
C GLN A 37 2.31 -1.59 1.72
N GLY A 38 1.18 -0.88 1.72
CA GLY A 38 -0.16 -1.47 1.57
C GLY A 38 -0.76 -2.04 2.87
N VAL A 39 -0.22 -1.68 4.04
CA VAL A 39 -0.78 -2.12 5.33
C VAL A 39 -1.96 -1.20 5.70
N PRO A 40 -3.15 -1.72 6.03
CA PRO A 40 -4.29 -0.89 6.42
C PRO A 40 -4.02 -0.06 7.69
N VAL A 41 -4.38 1.23 7.66
CA VAL A 41 -4.32 2.14 8.80
C VAL A 41 -5.67 2.10 9.51
N SER A 42 -5.65 1.81 10.82
CA SER A 42 -6.87 1.71 11.63
C SER A 42 -7.32 3.05 12.21
N ASP A 43 -6.38 3.90 12.62
CA ASP A 43 -6.61 5.25 13.12
C ASP A 43 -5.54 6.18 12.52
N ASP A 44 -5.98 7.24 11.84
CA ASP A 44 -5.12 8.23 11.18
C ASP A 44 -5.17 9.60 11.89
N GLN A 45 -5.77 9.65 13.08
CA GLN A 45 -5.98 10.89 13.82
C GLN A 45 -5.21 10.91 15.14
N ASN A 46 -4.68 9.77 15.59
CA ASN A 46 -3.94 9.65 16.83
C ASN A 46 -2.62 8.90 16.62
N SER A 47 -1.60 9.28 17.41
CA SER A 47 -0.35 8.54 17.55
C SER A 47 -0.47 7.42 18.58
N LEU A 48 0.30 6.35 18.41
CA LEU A 48 0.47 5.30 19.40
C LEU A 48 1.28 5.81 20.60
N ARG A 49 0.70 5.69 21.80
CA ARG A 49 1.27 6.21 23.06
C ARG A 49 1.19 5.19 24.18
N ILE A 50 2.12 5.28 25.13
CA ILE A 50 2.05 4.48 26.37
C ILE A 50 1.08 5.11 27.38
N GLY A 51 -0.20 4.76 27.23
CA GLY A 51 -1.30 5.29 28.04
C GLY A 51 -1.86 6.63 27.51
N PRO A 52 -3.00 7.11 28.05
CA PRO A 52 -3.78 8.19 27.43
C PRO A 52 -3.07 9.54 27.30
N ARG A 53 -2.06 9.79 28.14
CA ARG A 53 -1.24 11.02 28.14
C ARG A 53 0.26 10.69 28.20
N GLY A 54 0.66 9.50 27.77
CA GLY A 54 2.06 9.09 27.71
C GLY A 54 2.80 9.64 26.50
N PRO A 55 4.13 9.45 26.43
CA PRO A 55 4.91 9.76 25.24
C PRO A 55 4.50 8.88 24.05
N THR A 56 4.73 9.38 22.84
CA THR A 56 4.60 8.61 21.58
C THR A 56 5.69 7.56 21.49
N LEU A 57 5.34 6.38 20.99
CA LEU A 57 6.27 5.28 20.77
C LEU A 57 7.03 5.45 19.46
N LEU A 58 8.21 4.83 19.35
CA LEU A 58 9.02 4.88 18.12
C LEU A 58 8.50 3.91 17.04
N GLU A 59 7.71 2.93 17.44
CA GLU A 59 7.17 1.87 16.59
C GLU A 59 5.84 2.20 15.90
N ASP A 60 5.32 3.42 16.14
CA ASP A 60 4.09 3.95 15.50
C ASP A 60 4.23 4.04 13.97
#